data_AF-A0A2E1V2S8-F1
#
_entry.id   AF-A0A2E1V2S8-F1
#
_cell.length_a   1.000
_cell.length_b   1.000
_cell.length_c   1.000
_cell.angle_alpha   90.00
_cell.angle_beta   90.00
_cell.angle_gamma   90.00
#
_symmetry.space_group_name_H-M   'P 1'
#
loop_
_entity.id
_entity.type
_entity.pdbx_description
1 polymer ?
#
loop_
_entity_poly.entity_id
_entity_poly.type
_entity_poly.pdbx_seq_one_letter_code
_entity_poly.pdbx_strand_id
1 'polypeptide(L)'
;MNFSLNEVHMTLRKALCGRGLAFGVADDFGAVGARLSSGQANDGVGTVLRHDNDALIALLHRVETALSLNPTSASFVEPLEQTLAEHLGGTPFPRERACAISEQSWHQALELSQLTYVPETEASRLGGAGAGTNDND
;
A
#
# COMPACT_ATOMS: atom_id res chain seq x y z
N MET A 1 -9.99 15.34 -7.65
CA MET A 1 -10.92 14.37 -7.01
C MET A 1 -10.73 14.43 -5.50
N ASN A 2 -11.64 13.90 -4.67
CA ASN A 2 -11.51 14.02 -3.22
C ASN A 2 -11.75 12.68 -2.50
N PHE A 3 -10.66 12.03 -2.07
CA PHE A 3 -10.69 10.68 -1.51
C PHE A 3 -10.43 10.67 0.00
N SER A 4 -11.04 9.71 0.70
CA SER A 4 -10.61 9.44 2.08
C SER A 4 -9.24 8.76 2.05
N LEU A 5 -8.38 9.00 3.05
CA LEU A 5 -7.06 8.36 3.03
C LEU A 5 -7.12 6.84 3.16
N ASN A 6 -8.15 6.32 3.85
CA ASN A 6 -8.40 4.88 3.93
C ASN A 6 -8.76 4.29 2.55
N GLU A 7 -9.54 5.00 1.75
CA GLU A 7 -9.86 4.60 0.38
C GLU A 7 -8.60 4.60 -0.50
N VAL A 8 -7.75 5.61 -0.37
CA VAL A 8 -6.46 5.66 -1.07
C VAL A 8 -5.57 4.48 -0.67
N HIS A 9 -5.38 4.26 0.63
CA HIS A 9 -4.56 3.16 1.15
C HIS A 9 -5.07 1.81 0.65
N MET A 10 -6.36 1.52 0.83
CA MET A 10 -6.91 0.21 0.50
C MET A 10 -6.90 -0.06 -1.01
N THR A 11 -7.16 0.97 -1.83
CA THR A 11 -7.09 0.84 -3.30
C THR A 11 -5.65 0.64 -3.76
N LEU A 12 -4.72 1.46 -3.28
CA LEU A 12 -3.31 1.35 -3.66
C LEU A 12 -2.69 0.03 -3.18
N ARG A 13 -2.99 -0.44 -1.97
CA ARG A 13 -2.55 -1.75 -1.48
C ARG A 13 -3.04 -2.88 -2.39
N LYS A 14 -4.32 -2.86 -2.79
CA LYS A 14 -4.86 -3.85 -3.74
C LYS A 14 -4.18 -3.74 -5.10
N ALA A 15 -3.94 -2.53 -5.60
CA ALA A 15 -3.21 -2.31 -6.85
C ALA A 15 -1.82 -2.94 -6.82
N LEU A 16 -1.07 -2.71 -5.73
CA LEU A 16 0.26 -3.26 -5.52
C LEU A 16 0.24 -4.80 -5.42
N CYS A 17 -0.71 -5.38 -4.68
CA CYS A 17 -0.91 -6.83 -4.68
C CYS A 17 -1.28 -7.37 -6.07
N GLY A 18 -2.11 -6.66 -6.82
CA GLY A 18 -2.56 -7.05 -8.15
C GLY A 18 -1.43 -7.12 -9.18
N ARG A 19 -0.38 -6.30 -9.01
CA ARG A 19 0.87 -6.42 -9.78
C ARG A 19 1.91 -7.34 -9.13
N GLY A 20 1.52 -8.18 -8.18
CA GLY A 20 2.36 -9.23 -7.60
C GLY A 20 3.28 -8.80 -6.45
N LEU A 21 3.10 -7.61 -5.87
CA LEU A 21 3.88 -7.22 -4.69
C LEU A 21 3.39 -7.98 -3.44
N ALA A 22 4.31 -8.41 -2.58
CA ALA A 22 3.98 -9.11 -1.33
C ALA A 22 3.09 -8.24 -0.43
N PHE A 23 2.11 -8.88 0.24
CA PHE A 23 1.06 -8.17 0.98
C PHE A 23 1.59 -7.16 2.01
N GLY A 24 2.60 -7.51 2.81
CA GLY A 24 3.16 -6.61 3.83
C GLY A 24 3.75 -5.35 3.20
N VAL A 25 4.62 -5.52 2.21
CA VAL A 25 5.22 -4.41 1.46
C VAL A 25 4.14 -3.57 0.76
N ALA A 26 3.11 -4.21 0.20
CA ALA A 26 1.97 -3.51 -0.39
C ALA A 26 1.14 -2.71 0.62
N ASP A 27 1.01 -3.19 1.86
CA ASP A 27 0.32 -2.49 2.94
C ASP A 27 1.10 -1.24 3.36
N ASP A 28 2.41 -1.38 3.58
CA ASP A 28 3.30 -0.26 3.93
C ASP A 28 3.26 0.83 2.85
N PHE A 29 3.44 0.47 1.58
CA PHE A 29 3.41 1.45 0.49
C PHE A 29 2.01 1.97 0.17
N GLY A 30 0.96 1.20 0.47
CA GLY A 30 -0.42 1.68 0.44
C GLY A 30 -0.63 2.81 1.45
N ALA A 31 -0.18 2.62 2.69
CA ALA A 31 -0.25 3.62 3.74
C ALA A 31 0.62 4.85 3.43
N VAL A 32 1.83 4.64 2.91
CA VAL A 32 2.74 5.72 2.50
C VAL A 32 2.16 6.55 1.35
N GLY A 33 1.62 5.91 0.32
CA GLY A 33 0.97 6.62 -0.79
C GLY A 33 -0.24 7.44 -0.31
N ALA A 34 -1.00 6.92 0.65
CA ALA A 34 -2.09 7.66 1.29
C ALA A 34 -1.58 8.86 2.11
N ARG A 35 -0.55 8.68 2.94
CA ARG A 35 0.09 9.77 3.70
C ARG A 35 0.59 10.89 2.79
N LEU A 36 1.32 10.54 1.74
CA LEU A 36 1.82 11.48 0.74
C LEU A 36 0.67 12.26 0.07
N SER A 37 -0.45 11.59 -0.18
CA SER A 37 -1.60 12.19 -0.83
C SER A 37 -2.43 13.10 0.08
N SER A 38 -2.12 13.18 1.38
CA SER A 38 -2.90 13.98 2.32
C SER A 38 -2.81 15.47 1.97
N GLY A 39 -3.97 16.14 1.92
CA GLY A 39 -4.08 17.54 1.54
C GLY A 39 -4.15 17.74 0.01
N GLN A 40 -3.62 18.87 -0.45
CA GLN A 40 -3.83 19.38 -1.83
C GLN A 40 -2.57 19.42 -2.69
N ALA A 41 -1.43 18.92 -2.20
CA ALA A 41 -0.14 19.15 -2.86
C ALA A 41 0.31 18.01 -3.77
N ASN A 42 0.11 16.76 -3.35
CA ASN A 42 0.82 15.63 -3.96
C ASN A 42 -0.10 14.50 -4.43
N ASP A 43 0.30 13.89 -5.55
CA ASP A 43 -0.24 12.62 -6.02
C ASP A 43 0.64 11.48 -5.47
N GLY A 44 0.35 11.04 -4.24
CA GLY A 44 1.09 9.94 -3.59
C GLY A 44 0.85 8.58 -4.26
N VAL A 45 -0.33 8.37 -4.85
CA VAL A 45 -0.65 7.16 -5.63
C VAL A 45 0.27 7.06 -6.84
N GLY A 46 0.33 8.10 -7.67
CA GLY A 46 1.21 8.13 -8.84
C GLY A 46 2.69 8.07 -8.47
N THR A 47 3.06 8.67 -7.33
CA THR A 47 4.43 8.60 -6.81
C THR A 47 4.86 7.17 -6.52
N VAL A 48 4.02 6.39 -5.82
CA VAL A 48 4.31 4.97 -5.52
C VAL A 48 4.28 4.11 -6.79
N LEU A 49 3.25 4.28 -7.65
CA LEU A 49 3.07 3.44 -8.83
C LEU A 49 4.18 3.58 -9.89
N ARG A 50 4.94 4.68 -9.86
CA ARG A 50 6.10 4.90 -10.75
C ARG A 50 7.25 3.91 -10.49
N HIS A 51 7.34 3.36 -9.28
CA HIS A 51 8.34 2.36 -8.93
C HIS A 51 7.82 0.96 -9.24
N ASP A 52 8.67 0.10 -9.79
CA ASP A 52 8.39 -1.33 -9.89
C ASP A 52 8.49 -2.02 -8.51
N ASN A 53 8.21 -3.33 -8.46
CA ASN A 53 8.20 -4.07 -7.20
C ASN A 53 9.60 -4.16 -6.58
N ASP A 54 10.64 -4.38 -7.38
CA ASP A 54 12.02 -4.52 -6.90
C ASP A 54 12.52 -3.21 -6.29
N ALA A 55 12.21 -2.08 -6.92
CA ALA A 55 12.54 -0.75 -6.42
C ALA A 55 11.84 -0.45 -5.09
N LEU A 56 10.56 -0.82 -4.94
CA LEU A 56 9.84 -0.65 -3.67
C LEU A 56 10.40 -1.54 -2.56
N ILE A 57 10.74 -2.80 -2.85
CA ILE A 57 11.35 -3.71 -1.88
C ILE A 57 12.72 -3.20 -1.44
N ALA A 58 13.56 -2.77 -2.39
CA ALA A 58 14.88 -2.21 -2.10
C ALA A 58 14.78 -0.91 -1.29
N LEU A 59 13.76 -0.08 -1.57
CA LEU A 59 13.47 1.14 -0.82
C LEU A 59 13.08 0.84 0.63
N LEU A 60 12.15 -0.10 0.86
CA LEU A 60 11.76 -0.53 2.21
C LEU A 60 12.98 -1.02 2.99
N HIS A 61 13.75 -1.95 2.41
CA HIS A 61 14.94 -2.49 3.05
C HIS A 61 15.98 -1.41 3.42
N ARG A 62 16.18 -0.42 2.52
CA ARG A 62 17.10 0.70 2.77
C ARG A 62 16.65 1.55 3.95
N VAL A 63 15.37 1.91 4.00
CA VAL A 63 14.81 2.74 5.08
C VAL A 63 14.84 1.98 6.41
N GLU A 64 14.44 0.72 6.44
CA GLU A 64 14.51 -0.13 7.65
C GLU A 64 15.94 -0.25 8.18
N THR A 65 16.91 -0.48 7.28
CA THR A 65 18.33 -0.57 7.65
C THR A 65 18.82 0.75 8.23
N ALA A 66 18.47 1.88 7.61
CA ALA A 66 18.86 3.20 8.10
C ALA A 66 18.25 3.50 9.49
N LEU A 67 16.97 3.18 9.70
CA LEU A 67 16.29 3.33 10.99
C LEU A 67 16.88 2.40 12.07
N SER A 68 17.29 1.18 11.69
CA SER A 68 17.93 0.25 12.62
C SER A 68 19.32 0.73 13.06
N LEU A 69 20.09 1.33 12.15
CA LEU A 69 21.45 1.80 12.43
C LEU A 69 21.48 3.14 13.18
N ASN A 70 20.61 4.10 12.83
CA ASN A 70 20.62 5.42 13.44
C ASN A 70 19.23 6.08 13.48
N PRO A 71 18.33 5.62 14.37
CA PRO A 71 16.91 6.00 14.37
C PRO A 71 16.65 7.50 14.62
N THR A 72 17.56 8.20 15.29
CA THR A 72 17.39 9.62 15.64
C THR A 72 17.98 10.59 14.63
N SER A 73 18.87 10.12 13.76
CA SER A 73 19.61 10.98 12.82
C SER A 73 19.39 10.63 11.35
N ALA A 74 18.63 9.56 11.06
CA ALA A 74 18.26 9.21 9.70
C ALA A 74 17.44 10.36 9.08
N SER A 75 18.01 10.99 8.05
CA SER A 75 17.36 12.04 7.27
C SER A 75 17.30 11.58 5.82
N PHE A 76 16.10 11.65 5.25
CA PHE A 76 15.84 11.26 3.87
C PHE A 76 15.52 12.49 3.04
N VAL A 77 16.12 12.59 1.85
CA VAL A 77 15.92 13.74 0.95
C VAL A 77 14.67 13.54 0.10
N GLU A 78 14.39 12.30 -0.30
CA GLU A 78 13.24 11.99 -1.14
C GLU A 78 11.95 11.92 -0.30
N PRO A 79 10.87 12.61 -0.70
CA PRO A 79 9.61 12.61 0.05
C PRO A 79 9.06 11.20 0.32
N LEU A 80 9.21 10.28 -0.63
CA LEU A 80 8.76 8.91 -0.49
C LEU A 80 9.53 8.15 0.60
N GLU A 81 10.86 8.32 0.66
CA GLU A 81 11.70 7.73 1.71
C GLU A 81 11.35 8.32 3.09
N GLN A 82 11.21 9.64 3.17
CA GLN A 82 10.87 10.34 4.40
C GLN A 82 9.51 9.89 4.94
N THR A 83 8.48 9.82 4.09
CA THR A 83 7.16 9.35 4.53
C THR A 83 7.14 7.87 4.89
N LEU A 84 7.95 7.04 4.22
CA LEU A 84 8.12 5.63 4.61
C LEU A 84 8.76 5.53 6.00
N ALA A 85 9.81 6.30 6.27
CA ALA A 85 10.46 6.32 7.58
C ALA A 85 9.50 6.77 8.69
N GLU A 86 8.70 7.81 8.43
CA GLU A 86 7.65 8.27 9.34
C GLU A 86 6.57 7.22 9.58
N HIS A 87 6.20 6.46 8.56
CA HIS A 87 5.22 5.39 8.67
C HIS A 87 5.74 4.26 9.57
N LEU A 88 6.96 3.77 9.30
CA LEU A 88 7.61 2.72 10.09
C LEU A 88 7.93 3.18 11.51
N GLY A 89 8.22 4.47 11.70
CA GLY A 89 8.41 5.09 13.01
C GLY A 89 7.13 5.32 13.83
N GLY A 90 5.95 4.95 13.31
CA GLY A 90 4.69 5.02 14.03
C GLY A 90 4.13 6.45 14.18
N THR A 91 4.52 7.38 13.32
CA THR A 91 3.95 8.74 13.34
C THR A 91 2.43 8.68 13.18
N PRO A 92 1.66 9.54 13.87
CA PRO A 92 0.21 9.56 13.72
C PRO A 92 -0.23 9.76 12.26
N PHE A 93 -1.23 9.00 11.84
CA PHE A 93 -1.75 9.10 10.48
C PHE A 93 -2.48 10.44 10.28
N PRO A 94 -2.25 11.15 9.16
CA PRO A 94 -2.90 12.44 8.90
C PRO A 94 -4.42 12.29 8.72
N ARG A 95 -5.16 13.38 8.87
CA ARG A 95 -6.63 13.38 8.81
C ARG A 95 -7.19 14.12 7.60
N GLU A 96 -6.35 14.81 6.86
CA GLU A 96 -6.77 15.58 5.69
C GLU A 96 -7.02 14.65 4.51
N ARG A 97 -8.11 14.92 3.78
CA ARG A 97 -8.49 14.16 2.60
C ARG A 97 -7.48 14.37 1.47
N ALA A 98 -7.41 13.41 0.56
CA ALA A 98 -6.55 13.50 -0.61
C ALA A 98 -7.26 14.20 -1.76
N CYS A 99 -6.71 15.33 -2.22
CA CYS A 99 -7.32 16.18 -3.24
C CYS A 99 -6.53 16.29 -4.54
N ALA A 100 -5.24 15.96 -4.53
CA ALA A 100 -4.31 16.15 -5.64
C ALA A 100 -4.00 14.88 -6.47
N ILE A 101 -4.60 13.74 -6.14
CA ILE A 101 -4.44 12.51 -6.92
C ILE A 101 -5.00 12.74 -8.33
N SER A 102 -4.18 12.48 -9.35
CA SER A 102 -4.58 12.64 -10.74
C SER A 102 -5.53 11.52 -11.20
N GLU A 103 -6.37 11.81 -12.19
CA GLU A 103 -7.29 10.82 -12.78
C GLU A 103 -6.53 9.62 -13.35
N GLN A 104 -5.39 9.89 -14.00
CA GLN A 104 -4.53 8.85 -14.56
C GLN A 104 -3.99 7.90 -13.48
N SER A 105 -3.40 8.43 -12.40
CA SER A 105 -2.87 7.62 -11.30
C SER A 105 -3.97 6.80 -10.63
N TRP A 106 -5.14 7.40 -10.42
CA TRP A 106 -6.28 6.71 -9.83
C TRP A 106 -6.81 5.58 -10.71
N HIS A 107 -6.96 5.84 -12.01
CA HIS A 107 -7.40 4.84 -12.98
C HIS A 107 -6.43 3.65 -13.03
N GLN A 108 -5.13 3.92 -13.10
CA GLN A 108 -4.10 2.88 -13.08
C GLN A 108 -4.16 2.03 -11.80
N ALA A 109 -4.38 2.65 -10.64
CA ALA A 109 -4.55 1.92 -9.38
C ALA A 109 -5.78 1.01 -9.43
N LEU A 110 -6.90 1.48 -9.99
CA LEU A 110 -8.11 0.68 -10.13
C LEU A 110 -7.90 -0.52 -11.05
N GLU A 111 -7.29 -0.34 -12.23
CA GLU A 111 -6.98 -1.42 -13.17
C GLU A 111 -6.13 -2.52 -12.51
N LEU A 112 -5.05 -2.13 -11.84
CA LEU A 112 -4.20 -3.07 -11.12
C LEU A 112 -4.96 -3.74 -9.97
N SER A 113 -5.82 -3.02 -9.26
CA SER A 113 -6.58 -3.58 -8.13
C SER A 113 -7.52 -4.71 -8.56
N GLN A 114 -8.05 -4.66 -9.78
CA GLN A 114 -8.92 -5.69 -10.34
C GLN A 114 -8.19 -7.03 -10.52
N LEU A 115 -6.86 -7.02 -10.65
CA LEU A 115 -6.05 -8.24 -10.76
C LEU A 115 -6.02 -9.05 -9.45
N THR A 116 -6.44 -8.46 -8.32
CA THR A 116 -6.63 -9.19 -7.06
C THR A 116 -7.95 -9.94 -6.99
N TYR A 117 -8.85 -9.74 -7.95
CA TYR A 117 -10.14 -10.40 -7.97
C TYR A 117 -9.99 -11.85 -8.40
N VAL A 118 -10.32 -12.77 -7.48
CA VAL A 118 -10.55 -14.18 -7.82
C VAL A 118 -12.05 -14.33 -8.09
N PRO A 119 -12.48 -14.67 -9.31
CA PRO A 119 -13.90 -14.92 -9.58
C PRO A 119 -14.40 -16.09 -8.74
N GLU A 120 -15.62 -15.96 -8.21
CA GLU A 120 -16.27 -17.04 -7.47
C GLU A 120 -16.60 -18.19 -8.44
N THR A 121 -15.69 -19.15 -8.57
CA THR A 121 -15.91 -20.36 -9.37
C THR A 121 -16.64 -21.41 -8.54
N GLU A 122 -17.44 -22.25 -9.20
CA GLU A 122 -18.15 -23.37 -8.55
C GLU A 122 -17.20 -24.34 -7.83
N ALA A 123 -15.95 -24.45 -8.30
CA ALA A 123 -14.86 -25.17 -7.64
C ALA A 123 -14.46 -24.55 -6.29
N SER A 124 -14.52 -23.22 -6.15
CA SER A 124 -14.26 -22.51 -4.88
C SER A 124 -15.38 -22.72 -3.85
N ARG A 125 -16.63 -22.98 -4.29
CA ARG A 125 -17.75 -23.38 -3.43
C ARG A 125 -17.64 -24.82 -2.95
N LEU A 126 -17.27 -25.75 -3.84
CA LEU A 126 -17.07 -27.17 -3.51
C LEU A 126 -15.86 -27.41 -2.61
N GLY A 127 -14.80 -26.60 -2.74
CA GLY A 127 -13.62 -26.64 -1.87
C GLY A 127 -13.75 -25.85 -0.56
N GLY A 128 -14.98 -25.44 -0.20
CA GLY A 128 -15.27 -24.60 0.96
C GLY A 128 -14.53 -25.02 2.23
N ALA A 129 -13.96 -24.03 2.91
CA ALA A 129 -13.07 -24.13 4.06
C ALA A 129 -13.64 -25.04 5.16
N GLY A 130 -13.00 -26.20 5.34
CA GLY A 130 -12.90 -26.92 6.61
C GLY A 130 -14.14 -26.90 7.50
N ALA A 131 -15.22 -27.57 7.10
CA ALA A 131 -16.14 -28.16 8.07
C ALA A 131 -15.48 -29.45 8.58
N GLY A 132 -14.51 -29.31 9.48
CA GLY A 132 -13.99 -30.43 10.26
C GLY A 132 -15.14 -31.02 11.06
N THR A 133 -15.75 -32.08 10.54
CA THR A 133 -16.56 -33.00 11.35
C THR A 133 -15.57 -33.77 12.23
N ASN A 134 -15.12 -33.13 13.31
CA ASN A 134 -14.49 -33.86 14.38
C ASN A 134 -15.60 -34.63 15.08
N ASP A 135 -15.66 -35.90 14.72
CA ASP A 135 -16.36 -36.97 15.37
C ASP A 135 -15.97 -36.95 16.86
N ASN A 136 -16.84 -36.41 17.71
CA ASN A 136 -16.70 -36.57 19.16
C ASN A 136 -17.49 -37.84 19.53
N ASP A 137 -16.79 -38.98 19.49
CA ASP A 137 -17.17 -40.21 20.19
C ASP A 137 -16.40 -40.29 21.52
#